data_AF-A0A2J6H8I0-F1
#
_entry.id   AF-A0A2J6H8I0-F1
#
_cell.length_a   1.000
_cell.length_b   1.000
_cell.length_c   1.000
_cell.angle_alpha   90.00
_cell.angle_beta   90.00
_cell.angle_gamma   90.00
#
_symmetry.space_group_name_H-M   'P 1'
#
loop_
_entity.id
_entity.type
_entity.pdbx_description
1 polymer ?
#
loop_
_entity_poly.entity_id
_entity_poly.type
_entity_poly.pdbx_seq_one_letter_code
_entity_poly.pdbx_strand_id
1 'polypeptide(L)'
;MRCTVYANHRRTEIKERRSGFKKKNENASPGYYHTLLDKYNINVELTATLRAGIHRYDYKDAKEGNIIIDLLHRDEVLDSWIEVVSDHEIRGYRKSRSWATEQPVYFYAKFSKPFTSYGIALNDAVQDSKKRVEGKNVKMYIRFNNPGIVSARVGISAVSAEGALKNLEAEMPDFDFKKIVKSARQAWNDELNKIQVEGGAPSKSSQSQPYSPYLYNRPQPKQKKVEDPDYGKVKQTIFYTALYHCFSAPSIYSDVDGQYRGLDQKVHTANGFTYYTALSLWDTYRAENPLLNIIDKKRTLDFIKTFLAIYEQGGLLPIWPLATTETYCMVGNHSIPVIVDAYAKGIRNFNAEEAFTAMKAA
;
A
#
# COMPACT_ATOMS: atom_id res chain seq x y z
N MET A 1 -6.10 -8.49 -6.54
CA MET A 1 -5.18 -9.11 -7.52
C MET A 1 -3.96 -9.62 -6.77
N ARG A 2 -3.51 -10.85 -7.05
CA ARG A 2 -2.29 -11.42 -6.49
C ARG A 2 -1.28 -11.71 -7.59
N CYS A 3 -0.01 -11.38 -7.34
CA CYS A 3 1.12 -11.77 -8.18
C CYS A 3 1.83 -12.98 -7.56
N THR A 4 2.23 -13.97 -8.35
CA THR A 4 3.06 -15.10 -7.89
C THR A 4 4.15 -15.38 -8.93
N VAL A 5 5.40 -15.51 -8.49
CA VAL A 5 6.53 -15.81 -9.37
C VAL A 5 7.14 -17.17 -9.07
N TYR A 6 7.61 -17.87 -10.10
CA TYR A 6 8.22 -19.19 -10.00
C TYR A 6 9.13 -19.49 -11.20
N ALA A 7 10.10 -20.39 -11.01
CA ALA A 7 11.11 -20.74 -12.01
C ALA A 7 11.06 -22.24 -12.40
N ASN A 8 11.45 -22.56 -13.64
CA ASN A 8 11.73 -23.92 -14.15
C ASN A 8 10.63 -24.99 -13.93
N HIS A 9 9.34 -24.62 -14.03
CA HIS A 9 8.24 -25.56 -13.78
C HIS A 9 7.09 -25.46 -14.79
N ARG A 10 6.55 -26.62 -15.20
CA ARG A 10 5.47 -26.72 -16.21
C ARG A 10 4.05 -26.87 -15.63
N ARG A 11 3.87 -27.05 -14.32
CA ARG A 11 2.55 -27.35 -13.72
C ARG A 11 1.74 -26.10 -13.43
N THR A 12 0.44 -26.14 -13.72
CA THR A 12 -0.52 -25.01 -13.78
C THR A 12 -1.16 -24.61 -12.44
N GLU A 13 -1.09 -25.44 -11.40
CA GLU A 13 -1.80 -25.20 -10.13
C GLU A 13 -1.12 -24.17 -9.20
N ILE A 14 -1.88 -23.18 -8.72
CA ILE A 14 -1.37 -22.08 -7.87
C ILE A 14 -0.94 -22.55 -6.47
N LYS A 15 -1.60 -23.57 -5.88
CA LYS A 15 -1.26 -24.07 -4.53
C LYS A 15 0.13 -24.70 -4.49
N GLU A 16 0.53 -25.40 -5.54
CA GLU A 16 1.87 -25.99 -5.67
C GLU A 16 2.98 -24.93 -5.88
N ARG A 17 2.59 -23.69 -6.23
CA ARG A 17 3.53 -22.62 -6.60
C ARG A 17 3.91 -21.67 -5.47
N ARG A 18 3.41 -21.87 -4.25
CA ARG A 18 3.86 -21.11 -3.07
C ARG A 18 5.34 -21.38 -2.81
N SER A 19 6.08 -20.34 -2.45
CA SER A 19 7.44 -20.45 -1.92
C SER A 19 7.45 -20.03 -0.46
N GLY A 20 8.18 -20.78 0.36
CA GLY A 20 8.60 -20.27 1.67
C GLY A 20 9.63 -19.15 1.52
N PHE A 21 9.85 -18.44 2.61
CA PHE A 21 10.93 -17.48 2.79
C PHE A 21 11.40 -17.51 4.25
N LYS A 22 12.61 -17.02 4.52
CA LYS A 22 13.17 -16.91 5.88
C LYS A 22 13.34 -15.45 6.27
N LYS A 23 13.00 -15.10 7.51
CA LYS A 23 13.15 -13.74 8.06
C LYS A 23 14.58 -13.19 7.95
N LYS A 24 15.61 -14.05 8.04
CA LYS A 24 17.01 -13.64 7.85
C LYS A 24 17.34 -13.13 6.43
N ASN A 25 16.53 -13.48 5.44
CA ASN A 25 16.67 -13.08 4.04
C ASN A 25 15.65 -12.00 3.65
N GLU A 26 14.87 -11.50 4.62
CA GLU A 26 13.85 -10.47 4.43
C GLU A 26 14.37 -9.14 4.98
N ASN A 27 14.14 -8.07 4.24
CA ASN A 27 14.43 -6.70 4.68
C ASN A 27 13.25 -5.79 4.33
N ALA A 28 12.91 -4.88 5.24
CA ALA A 28 11.90 -3.87 5.02
C ALA A 28 12.36 -2.54 5.59
N SER A 29 12.11 -1.46 4.85
CA SER A 29 12.29 -0.07 5.28
C SER A 29 11.19 0.79 4.65
N PRO A 30 10.94 2.02 5.13
CA PRO A 30 9.94 2.89 4.52
C PRO A 30 10.15 3.02 3.01
N GLY A 31 9.16 2.56 2.23
CA GLY A 31 9.19 2.59 0.77
C GLY A 31 9.95 1.44 0.08
N TYR A 32 10.49 0.44 0.79
CA TYR A 32 11.20 -0.68 0.17
C TYR A 32 10.99 -2.00 0.91
N TYR A 33 10.84 -3.07 0.16
CA TYR A 33 10.77 -4.44 0.67
C TYR A 33 11.61 -5.39 -0.17
N HIS A 34 12.29 -6.32 0.46
CA HIS A 34 13.07 -7.37 -0.18
C HIS A 34 12.89 -8.72 0.53
N THR A 35 12.83 -9.80 -0.25
CA THR A 35 12.89 -11.17 0.28
C THR A 35 13.44 -12.16 -0.75
N LEU A 36 13.95 -13.29 -0.28
CA LEU A 36 14.31 -14.45 -1.12
C LEU A 36 13.20 -15.50 -1.06
N LEU A 37 12.65 -15.86 -2.22
CA LEU A 37 11.74 -16.99 -2.36
C LEU A 37 12.54 -18.29 -2.46
N ASP A 38 12.72 -18.95 -1.31
CA ASP A 38 13.65 -20.08 -1.12
C ASP A 38 13.40 -21.26 -2.09
N LYS A 39 12.13 -21.56 -2.43
CA LYS A 39 11.78 -22.72 -3.28
C LYS A 39 12.33 -22.59 -4.70
N TYR A 40 12.37 -21.38 -5.23
CA TYR A 40 12.75 -21.10 -6.63
C TYR A 40 14.04 -20.30 -6.74
N ASN A 41 14.66 -19.94 -5.61
CA ASN A 41 15.83 -19.08 -5.54
C ASN A 41 15.63 -17.75 -6.30
N ILE A 42 14.47 -17.13 -6.12
CA ILE A 42 14.11 -15.85 -6.77
C ILE A 42 14.23 -14.73 -5.75
N ASN A 43 15.12 -13.77 -6.00
CA ASN A 43 15.16 -12.54 -5.23
C ASN A 43 14.02 -11.63 -5.68
N VAL A 44 13.28 -11.09 -4.72
CA VAL A 44 12.16 -10.18 -4.94
C VAL A 44 12.47 -8.86 -4.26
N GLU A 45 12.38 -7.77 -5.00
CA GLU A 45 12.45 -6.40 -4.48
C GLU A 45 11.21 -5.62 -4.91
N LEU A 46 10.62 -4.85 -3.99
CA LEU A 46 9.41 -4.06 -4.20
C LEU A 46 9.62 -2.62 -3.70
N THR A 47 9.14 -1.65 -4.45
CA THR A 47 9.03 -0.24 -4.04
C THR A 47 7.81 0.38 -4.74
N ALA A 48 7.35 1.54 -4.28
CA ALA A 48 6.15 2.19 -4.82
C ALA A 48 6.29 3.71 -4.90
N THR A 49 5.49 4.30 -5.78
CA THR A 49 5.11 5.72 -5.80
C THR A 49 3.69 5.87 -5.22
N LEU A 50 3.02 7.00 -5.42
CA LEU A 50 1.70 7.24 -4.83
C LEU A 50 0.60 6.33 -5.42
N ARG A 51 0.69 6.01 -6.72
CA ARG A 51 -0.33 5.26 -7.48
C ARG A 51 0.22 4.11 -8.31
N ALA A 52 1.52 3.85 -8.24
CA ALA A 52 2.17 2.77 -8.96
C ALA A 52 3.19 2.02 -8.09
N GLY A 53 3.40 0.74 -8.41
CA GLY A 53 4.43 -0.11 -7.82
C GLY A 53 5.41 -0.62 -8.87
N ILE A 54 6.65 -0.89 -8.47
CA ILE A 54 7.62 -1.63 -9.29
C ILE A 54 8.13 -2.84 -8.53
N HIS A 55 8.07 -3.97 -9.21
CA HIS A 55 8.60 -5.24 -8.73
C HIS A 55 9.85 -5.56 -9.54
N ARG A 56 10.88 -6.08 -8.87
CA ARG A 56 12.09 -6.60 -9.52
C ARG A 56 12.30 -8.04 -9.08
N TYR A 57 12.29 -8.93 -10.06
CA TYR A 57 12.46 -10.37 -9.88
C TYR A 57 13.76 -10.81 -10.51
N ASP A 58 14.70 -11.25 -9.69
CA ASP A 58 15.95 -11.84 -10.15
C ASP A 58 15.84 -13.36 -10.06
N TYR A 59 15.61 -13.98 -11.22
CA TYR A 59 15.47 -15.42 -11.41
C TYR A 59 16.83 -16.14 -11.48
N LYS A 60 17.95 -15.43 -11.24
CA LYS A 60 19.32 -15.97 -11.29
C LYS A 60 19.57 -16.69 -12.62
N ASP A 61 20.11 -17.92 -12.56
CA ASP A 61 20.46 -18.74 -13.72
C ASP A 61 19.30 -19.64 -14.19
N ALA A 62 18.05 -19.29 -13.87
CA ALA A 62 16.89 -20.05 -14.32
C ALA A 62 16.76 -20.03 -15.86
N LYS A 63 16.40 -21.17 -16.44
CA LYS A 63 16.12 -21.30 -17.89
C LYS A 63 14.76 -20.74 -18.25
N GLU A 64 13.82 -20.79 -17.31
CA GLU A 64 12.47 -20.26 -17.47
C GLU A 64 12.03 -19.50 -16.21
N GLY A 65 11.51 -18.29 -16.39
CA GLY A 65 10.86 -17.50 -15.35
C GLY A 65 9.40 -17.27 -15.68
N ASN A 66 8.53 -17.31 -14.67
CA ASN A 66 7.09 -17.17 -14.86
C ASN A 66 6.48 -16.23 -13.83
N ILE A 67 5.54 -15.41 -14.29
CA ILE A 67 4.70 -14.54 -13.46
C ILE A 67 3.24 -14.99 -13.60
N ILE A 68 2.52 -15.11 -12.50
CA ILE A 68 1.08 -15.36 -12.46
C ILE A 68 0.38 -14.15 -11.90
N ILE A 69 -0.72 -13.80 -12.54
CA ILE A 69 -1.66 -12.79 -12.08
C ILE A 69 -2.98 -13.47 -11.81
N ASP A 70 -3.41 -13.43 -10.55
CA ASP A 70 -4.62 -14.08 -10.07
C ASP A 70 -5.64 -13.02 -9.65
N LEU A 71 -6.73 -12.88 -10.44
CA LEU A 71 -7.82 -11.96 -10.12
C LEU A 71 -8.86 -12.59 -9.18
N LEU A 72 -8.87 -13.91 -9.02
CA LEU A 72 -9.75 -14.59 -8.07
C LEU A 72 -9.33 -14.32 -6.62
N HIS A 73 -8.05 -14.08 -6.37
CA HIS A 73 -7.49 -14.07 -5.02
C HIS A 73 -8.21 -13.14 -4.01
N ARG A 74 -8.56 -13.76 -2.88
CA ARG A 74 -9.09 -13.26 -1.59
C ARG A 74 -10.59 -12.94 -1.57
N ASP A 75 -10.97 -11.72 -1.96
CA ASP A 75 -12.34 -11.23 -1.81
C ASP A 75 -13.26 -11.78 -2.92
N GLU A 76 -14.58 -11.80 -2.70
CA GLU A 76 -15.56 -12.25 -3.70
C GLU A 76 -15.41 -11.39 -4.96
N VAL A 77 -15.17 -12.01 -6.11
CA VAL A 77 -15.06 -11.31 -7.39
C VAL A 77 -16.46 -11.12 -7.98
N LEU A 78 -16.85 -9.86 -8.13
CA LEU A 78 -18.11 -9.49 -8.78
C LEU A 78 -17.94 -9.48 -10.30
N ASP A 79 -16.82 -8.91 -10.77
CA ASP A 79 -16.48 -8.79 -12.18
C ASP A 79 -14.95 -8.65 -12.33
N SER A 80 -14.37 -9.19 -13.41
CA SER A 80 -12.94 -9.02 -13.68
C SER A 80 -12.57 -9.37 -15.11
N TRP A 81 -11.52 -8.73 -15.64
CA TRP A 81 -10.95 -9.09 -16.93
C TRP A 81 -9.44 -8.81 -16.99
N ILE A 82 -8.75 -9.52 -17.87
CA ILE A 82 -7.34 -9.28 -18.25
C ILE A 82 -7.26 -9.21 -19.77
N GLU A 83 -6.45 -8.28 -20.27
CA GLU A 83 -6.13 -8.12 -21.69
C GLU A 83 -4.62 -7.99 -21.91
N VAL A 84 -4.13 -8.67 -22.95
CA VAL A 84 -2.77 -8.55 -23.48
C VAL A 84 -2.73 -7.43 -24.52
N VAL A 85 -1.90 -6.42 -24.28
CA VAL A 85 -1.73 -5.27 -25.18
C VAL A 85 -0.57 -5.52 -26.14
N SER A 86 0.57 -5.97 -25.61
CA SER A 86 1.78 -6.34 -26.37
C SER A 86 2.56 -7.43 -25.63
N ASP A 87 3.69 -7.87 -26.16
CA ASP A 87 4.63 -8.77 -25.48
C ASP A 87 5.35 -8.14 -24.27
N HIS A 88 5.10 -6.86 -23.98
CA HIS A 88 5.62 -6.14 -22.81
C HIS A 88 4.51 -5.60 -21.90
N GLU A 89 3.24 -5.65 -22.32
CA GLU A 89 2.19 -4.85 -21.70
C GLU A 89 0.88 -5.62 -21.56
N ILE A 90 0.27 -5.48 -20.37
CA ILE A 90 -1.05 -6.00 -20.07
C ILE A 90 -1.86 -4.95 -19.32
N ARG A 91 -3.18 -5.08 -19.38
CA ARG A 91 -4.10 -4.30 -18.56
C ARG A 91 -5.22 -5.18 -18.02
N GLY A 92 -5.91 -4.70 -17.01
CA GLY A 92 -7.02 -5.45 -16.44
C GLY A 92 -7.85 -4.65 -15.47
N TYR A 93 -8.85 -5.36 -14.93
CA TYR A 93 -9.83 -4.83 -14.00
C TYR A 93 -10.28 -5.92 -13.07
N ARG A 94 -10.55 -5.55 -11.82
CA ARG A 94 -11.22 -6.39 -10.85
C ARG A 94 -12.15 -5.54 -10.01
N LYS A 95 -13.40 -5.97 -9.90
CA LYS A 95 -14.35 -5.51 -8.91
C LYS A 95 -14.63 -6.61 -7.91
N SER A 96 -14.52 -6.28 -6.63
CA SER A 96 -14.76 -7.25 -5.55
C SER A 96 -15.65 -6.75 -4.44
N ARG A 97 -16.16 -7.70 -3.67
CA ARG A 97 -16.96 -7.51 -2.48
C ARG A 97 -16.31 -8.19 -1.28
N SER A 98 -16.21 -7.44 -0.19
CA SER A 98 -15.89 -7.94 1.14
C SER A 98 -16.53 -6.96 2.12
N TRP A 99 -15.73 -6.28 2.95
CA TRP A 99 -16.22 -5.22 3.82
C TRP A 99 -16.80 -4.04 3.03
N ALA A 100 -16.08 -3.52 2.04
CA ALA A 100 -16.66 -2.67 1.00
C ALA A 100 -17.35 -3.54 -0.06
N THR A 101 -18.55 -3.13 -0.47
CA THR A 101 -19.42 -3.93 -1.34
C THR A 101 -19.12 -3.73 -2.83
N GLU A 102 -18.60 -2.56 -3.19
CA GLU A 102 -18.09 -2.23 -4.53
C GLU A 102 -16.63 -1.76 -4.41
N GLN A 103 -15.69 -2.55 -4.96
CA GLN A 103 -14.26 -2.22 -4.94
C GLN A 103 -13.65 -2.36 -6.33
N PRO A 104 -13.90 -1.40 -7.24
CA PRO A 104 -13.31 -1.41 -8.58
C PRO A 104 -11.83 -1.03 -8.54
N VAL A 105 -10.98 -1.86 -9.14
CA VAL A 105 -9.56 -1.57 -9.35
C VAL A 105 -9.17 -1.95 -10.77
N TYR A 106 -8.78 -0.95 -11.55
CA TYR A 106 -8.12 -1.10 -12.83
C TYR A 106 -6.61 -1.14 -12.62
N PHE A 107 -5.91 -1.87 -13.48
CA PHE A 107 -4.45 -1.90 -13.48
C PHE A 107 -3.88 -1.87 -14.89
N TYR A 108 -2.67 -1.32 -15.01
CA TYR A 108 -1.85 -1.38 -16.21
C TYR A 108 -0.44 -1.82 -15.81
N ALA A 109 0.10 -2.85 -16.45
CA ALA A 109 1.42 -3.37 -16.13
C ALA A 109 2.33 -3.44 -17.36
N LYS A 110 3.58 -2.98 -17.18
CA LYS A 110 4.65 -3.01 -18.18
C LYS A 110 5.83 -3.83 -17.68
N PHE A 111 6.37 -4.69 -18.52
CA PHE A 111 7.50 -5.57 -18.21
C PHE A 111 8.79 -5.10 -18.89
N SER A 112 9.92 -5.26 -18.21
CA SER A 112 11.23 -4.84 -18.74
C SER A 112 11.81 -5.78 -19.80
N LYS A 113 11.15 -6.92 -20.03
CA LYS A 113 11.54 -7.94 -21.01
C LYS A 113 10.29 -8.39 -21.76
N PRO A 114 10.41 -8.77 -23.05
CA PRO A 114 9.31 -9.39 -23.76
C PRO A 114 9.02 -10.76 -23.15
N PHE A 115 7.75 -11.06 -22.92
CA PHE A 115 7.36 -12.42 -22.60
C PHE A 115 7.28 -13.28 -23.87
N THR A 116 7.75 -14.52 -23.78
CA THR A 116 7.82 -15.45 -24.90
C THR A 116 6.52 -16.21 -25.12
N SER A 117 5.71 -16.35 -24.07
CA SER A 117 4.36 -16.90 -24.15
C SER A 117 3.51 -16.47 -22.96
N TYR A 118 2.20 -16.55 -23.13
CA TYR A 118 1.22 -16.33 -22.09
C TYR A 118 0.04 -17.27 -22.25
N GLY A 119 -0.78 -17.39 -21.21
CA GLY A 119 -2.10 -17.99 -21.30
C GLY A 119 -3.02 -17.40 -20.26
N ILE A 120 -4.30 -17.24 -20.62
CA ILE A 120 -5.33 -16.71 -19.74
C ILE A 120 -6.33 -17.82 -19.47
N ALA A 121 -6.53 -18.17 -18.20
CA ALA A 121 -7.48 -19.17 -17.76
C ALA A 121 -8.77 -18.51 -17.26
N LEU A 122 -9.90 -19.08 -17.67
CA LEU A 122 -11.23 -18.80 -17.11
C LEU A 122 -11.73 -20.08 -16.45
N ASN A 123 -12.13 -20.01 -15.18
CA ASN A 123 -12.57 -21.18 -14.42
C ASN A 123 -11.54 -22.32 -14.45
N ASP A 124 -10.26 -21.95 -14.31
CA ASP A 124 -9.10 -22.86 -14.33
C ASP A 124 -8.86 -23.60 -15.67
N ALA A 125 -9.62 -23.26 -16.73
CA ALA A 125 -9.40 -23.73 -18.09
C ALA A 125 -8.74 -22.64 -18.95
N VAL A 126 -7.57 -22.94 -19.53
CA VAL A 126 -6.85 -22.04 -20.44
C VAL A 126 -7.72 -21.76 -21.67
N GLN A 127 -7.81 -20.49 -22.04
CA GLN A 127 -8.55 -20.01 -23.20
C GLN A 127 -7.59 -19.84 -24.38
N ASP A 128 -7.71 -20.71 -25.38
CA ASP A 128 -6.80 -20.72 -26.52
C ASP A 128 -6.83 -19.41 -27.31
N SER A 129 -5.64 -18.84 -27.55
CA SER A 129 -5.40 -17.67 -28.42
C SER A 129 -6.21 -16.41 -28.10
N LYS A 130 -6.85 -16.31 -26.92
CA LYS A 130 -7.57 -15.09 -26.51
C LYS A 130 -6.61 -14.04 -25.98
N LYS A 131 -6.70 -12.82 -26.51
CA LYS A 131 -6.00 -11.64 -25.98
C LYS A 131 -6.70 -11.04 -24.77
N ARG A 132 -8.03 -11.18 -24.68
CA ARG A 132 -8.84 -10.70 -23.55
C ARG A 132 -9.77 -11.80 -23.03
N VAL A 133 -9.87 -11.92 -21.71
CA VAL A 133 -10.78 -12.83 -21.04
C VAL A 133 -11.43 -12.11 -19.87
N GLU A 134 -12.73 -12.34 -19.68
CA GLU A 134 -13.58 -11.71 -18.68
C GLU A 134 -14.36 -12.80 -17.92
N GLY A 135 -14.58 -12.58 -16.63
CA GLY A 135 -15.29 -13.51 -15.74
C GLY A 135 -14.83 -13.38 -14.28
N LYS A 136 -15.39 -14.22 -13.39
CA LYS A 136 -15.10 -14.14 -11.94
C LYS A 136 -13.82 -14.87 -11.51
N ASN A 137 -13.39 -15.89 -12.25
CA ASN A 137 -12.17 -16.66 -11.99
C ASN A 137 -11.22 -16.54 -13.17
N VAL A 138 -10.58 -15.37 -13.28
CA VAL A 138 -9.58 -15.08 -14.32
C VAL A 138 -8.17 -15.14 -13.72
N LYS A 139 -7.29 -15.91 -14.36
CA LYS A 139 -5.86 -16.00 -14.03
C LYS A 139 -5.05 -15.91 -15.31
N MET A 140 -3.90 -15.25 -15.27
CA MET A 140 -2.96 -15.21 -16.38
C MET A 140 -1.61 -15.76 -15.92
N TYR A 141 -0.92 -16.50 -16.79
CA TYR A 141 0.51 -16.72 -16.65
C TYR A 141 1.26 -16.05 -17.81
N ILE A 142 2.48 -15.60 -17.50
CA ILE A 142 3.43 -14.97 -18.41
C ILE A 142 4.76 -15.72 -18.26
N ARG A 143 5.40 -16.07 -19.38
CA ARG A 143 6.67 -16.79 -19.39
C ARG A 143 7.78 -15.99 -20.06
N PHE A 144 8.98 -16.13 -19.51
CA PHE A 144 10.23 -15.57 -20.02
C PHE A 144 11.27 -16.68 -20.14
N ASN A 145 12.02 -16.71 -21.25
CA ASN A 145 13.16 -17.61 -21.43
C ASN A 145 14.45 -16.92 -20.97
N ASN A 146 15.29 -17.64 -20.23
CA ASN A 146 16.55 -17.15 -19.63
C ASN A 146 16.38 -15.72 -19.04
N PRO A 147 15.41 -15.53 -18.13
CA PRO A 147 14.94 -14.21 -17.70
C PRO A 147 16.00 -13.34 -17.03
N GLY A 148 17.00 -13.90 -16.33
CA GLY A 148 17.84 -13.11 -15.42
C GLY A 148 16.97 -12.21 -14.52
N ILE A 149 17.10 -10.90 -14.68
CA ILE A 149 16.26 -9.91 -13.99
C ILE A 149 15.08 -9.46 -14.86
N VAL A 150 13.86 -9.58 -14.33
CA VAL A 150 12.63 -9.02 -14.92
C VAL A 150 12.03 -8.02 -13.94
N SER A 151 11.80 -6.79 -14.40
CA SER A 151 11.06 -5.79 -13.66
C SER A 151 9.64 -5.65 -14.21
N ALA A 152 8.67 -5.43 -13.33
CA ALA A 152 7.27 -5.16 -13.68
C ALA A 152 6.84 -3.86 -12.99
N ARG A 153 6.48 -2.84 -13.77
CA ARG A 153 5.83 -1.64 -13.25
C ARG A 153 4.32 -1.80 -13.36
N VAL A 154 3.58 -1.39 -12.34
CA VAL A 154 2.12 -1.56 -12.27
C VAL A 154 1.48 -0.29 -11.74
N GLY A 155 0.68 0.40 -12.56
CA GLY A 155 -0.21 1.47 -12.12
C GLY A 155 -1.59 0.94 -11.75
N ILE A 156 -2.27 1.60 -10.83
CA ILE A 156 -3.67 1.30 -10.45
C ILE A 156 -4.55 2.55 -10.58
N SER A 157 -5.85 2.34 -10.75
CA SER A 157 -6.88 3.39 -10.77
C SER A 157 -8.24 2.82 -10.33
N ALA A 158 -9.06 3.63 -9.66
CA ALA A 158 -10.46 3.28 -9.38
C ALA A 158 -11.41 3.65 -10.53
N VAL A 159 -10.88 4.29 -11.59
CA VAL A 159 -11.66 4.90 -12.67
C VAL A 159 -11.56 4.10 -13.97
N SER A 160 -10.35 3.85 -14.48
CA SER A 160 -10.14 3.17 -15.77
C SER A 160 -8.72 2.60 -15.94
N ALA A 161 -8.53 1.73 -16.94
CA ALA A 161 -7.21 1.21 -17.29
C ALA A 161 -6.30 2.30 -17.89
N GLU A 162 -6.89 3.26 -18.61
CA GLU A 162 -6.20 4.44 -19.14
C GLU A 162 -5.75 5.37 -18.01
N GLY A 163 -6.57 5.55 -16.97
CA GLY A 163 -6.19 6.26 -15.74
C GLY A 163 -5.01 5.56 -15.04
N ALA A 164 -5.05 4.23 -14.92
CA ALA A 164 -3.95 3.44 -14.37
C ALA A 164 -2.65 3.60 -15.19
N LEU A 165 -2.74 3.67 -16.52
CA LEU A 165 -1.59 3.95 -17.39
C LEU A 165 -1.05 5.38 -17.19
N LYS A 166 -1.93 6.39 -17.14
CA LYS A 166 -1.52 7.79 -16.88
C LYS A 166 -0.81 7.90 -15.53
N ASN A 167 -1.35 7.28 -14.48
CA ASN A 167 -0.73 7.23 -13.16
C ASN A 167 0.68 6.63 -13.24
N LEU A 168 0.80 5.50 -13.94
CA LEU A 168 2.08 4.81 -14.09
C LEU A 168 3.13 5.67 -14.83
N GLU A 169 2.77 6.24 -15.97
CA GLU A 169 3.72 7.00 -16.80
C GLU A 169 4.09 8.36 -16.16
N ALA A 170 3.16 8.99 -15.43
CA ALA A 170 3.44 10.25 -14.74
C ALA A 170 4.41 10.08 -13.56
N GLU A 171 4.26 9.00 -12.78
CA GLU A 171 5.02 8.80 -11.55
C GLU A 171 6.29 7.95 -11.75
N MET A 172 6.31 7.09 -12.77
CA MET A 172 7.37 6.11 -12.97
C MET A 172 7.58 5.81 -14.47
N PRO A 173 8.13 6.74 -15.27
CA PRO A 173 8.23 6.59 -16.73
C PRO A 173 9.24 5.52 -17.20
N ASP A 174 10.23 5.20 -16.37
CA ASP A 174 11.33 4.27 -16.68
C ASP A 174 11.42 3.13 -15.65
N PHE A 175 12.27 2.13 -15.91
CA PHE A 175 12.49 0.98 -15.03
C PHE A 175 13.66 1.19 -14.03
N ASP A 176 14.08 2.43 -13.76
CA ASP A 176 15.16 2.69 -12.80
C ASP A 176 14.69 2.47 -11.35
N PHE A 177 14.76 1.19 -10.95
CA PHE A 177 14.36 0.74 -9.62
C PHE A 177 15.11 1.49 -8.50
N LYS A 178 16.40 1.81 -8.69
CA LYS A 178 17.20 2.50 -7.66
C LYS A 178 16.75 3.94 -7.48
N LYS A 179 16.41 4.62 -8.58
CA LYS A 179 15.82 5.96 -8.55
C LYS A 179 14.51 5.97 -7.79
N ILE A 180 13.62 5.00 -8.04
CA ILE A 180 12.34 4.90 -7.31
C ILE A 180 12.55 4.62 -5.82
N VAL A 181 13.46 3.70 -5.45
CA VAL A 181 13.80 3.46 -4.03
C VAL A 181 14.33 4.73 -3.37
N LYS A 182 15.19 5.48 -4.05
CA LYS A 182 15.74 6.75 -3.54
C LYS A 182 14.63 7.78 -3.34
N SER A 183 13.73 7.95 -4.31
CA SER A 183 12.60 8.87 -4.23
C SER A 183 11.62 8.49 -3.13
N ALA A 184 11.29 7.20 -2.99
CA ALA A 184 10.41 6.72 -1.93
C ALA A 184 11.03 6.96 -0.53
N ARG A 185 12.33 6.68 -0.37
CA ARG A 185 13.05 6.97 0.87
C ARG A 185 13.07 8.46 1.18
N GLN A 186 13.27 9.32 0.17
CA GLN A 186 13.23 10.77 0.37
C GLN A 186 11.85 11.23 0.81
N ALA A 187 10.78 10.78 0.14
CA ALA A 187 9.41 11.11 0.52
C ALA A 187 9.10 10.70 1.96
N TRP A 188 9.53 9.51 2.40
CA TRP A 188 9.40 9.08 3.78
C TRP A 188 10.23 9.90 4.76
N ASN A 189 11.45 10.29 4.40
CA ASN A 189 12.23 11.19 5.23
C ASN A 189 11.55 12.54 5.39
N ASP A 190 10.97 13.10 4.32
CA ASP A 190 10.24 14.37 4.37
C ASP A 190 9.03 14.29 5.31
N GLU A 191 8.27 13.18 5.27
CA GLU A 191 7.15 12.93 6.18
C GLU A 191 7.60 12.74 7.64
N LEU A 192 8.61 11.90 7.87
CA LEU A 192 9.08 11.59 9.23
C LEU A 192 9.84 12.76 9.87
N ASN A 193 10.46 13.63 9.08
CA ASN A 193 11.15 14.83 9.57
C ASN A 193 10.19 15.94 10.03
N LYS A 194 8.87 15.80 9.85
CA LYS A 194 7.87 16.71 10.44
C LYS A 194 7.97 16.77 11.96
N ILE A 195 8.51 15.72 12.60
CA ILE A 195 8.82 15.72 14.04
C ILE A 195 10.24 15.19 14.26
N GLN A 196 11.10 16.02 14.84
CA GLN A 196 12.44 15.62 15.27
C GLN A 196 12.43 15.32 16.76
N VAL A 197 12.94 14.15 17.15
CA VAL A 197 13.03 13.73 18.55
C VAL A 197 14.46 13.44 18.96
N GLU A 198 14.87 13.97 20.09
CA GLU A 198 16.16 13.68 20.73
C GLU A 198 15.96 13.11 22.13
N GLY A 199 16.94 12.34 22.60
CA GLY A 199 16.98 11.84 23.97
C GLY A 199 15.99 10.70 24.30
N GLY A 200 16.16 10.20 25.52
CA GLY A 200 15.38 9.15 26.14
C GLY A 200 16.02 8.82 27.47
N ALA A 201 15.25 8.76 28.56
CA ALA A 201 15.77 8.61 29.94
C ALA A 201 16.97 7.63 30.02
N PRO A 202 18.05 7.98 30.75
CA PRO A 202 19.29 7.21 30.76
C PRO A 202 19.03 5.75 31.11
N SER A 203 19.86 4.85 30.57
CA SER A 203 19.93 3.47 31.06
C SER A 203 20.08 3.55 32.58
N LYS A 204 19.15 2.93 33.34
CA LYS A 204 19.32 2.83 34.80
C LYS A 204 20.76 2.35 35.03
N SER A 205 21.55 3.16 35.72
CA SER A 205 22.89 2.76 36.11
C SER A 205 22.79 1.41 36.80
N SER A 206 23.67 0.50 36.41
CA SER A 206 23.83 -0.81 37.04
C SER A 206 23.81 -0.62 38.55
N GLN A 207 22.72 -1.08 39.20
CA GLN A 207 22.65 -1.09 40.64
C GLN A 207 23.85 -1.88 41.14
N SER A 208 24.80 -1.21 41.78
CA SER A 208 25.91 -1.84 42.47
C SER A 208 25.32 -2.83 43.46
N GLN A 209 25.55 -4.13 43.25
CA GLN A 209 25.14 -5.15 44.20
C GLN A 209 25.70 -4.80 45.59
N PRO A 210 24.90 -4.93 46.66
CA PRO A 210 25.41 -4.69 48.00
C PRO A 210 26.55 -5.67 48.30
N TYR A 211 27.67 -5.13 48.77
CA TYR A 211 28.82 -5.90 49.21
C TYR A 211 28.40 -6.89 50.31
N SER A 212 28.56 -8.20 50.02
CA SER A 212 28.33 -9.26 51.00
C SER A 212 29.69 -9.84 51.43
N PRO A 213 30.09 -9.71 52.71
CA PRO A 213 31.39 -10.18 53.19
C PRO A 213 31.51 -11.72 53.27
N TYR A 214 30.48 -12.47 52.90
CA TYR A 214 30.43 -13.94 53.03
C TYR A 214 30.74 -14.71 51.73
N LEU A 215 31.08 -14.03 50.62
CA LEU A 215 31.40 -14.67 49.34
C LEU A 215 32.92 -14.75 49.12
N TYR A 216 33.62 -15.59 49.89
CA TYR A 216 35.01 -15.96 49.59
C TYR A 216 35.06 -17.14 48.58
N ASN A 217 35.81 -16.94 47.49
CA ASN A 217 36.35 -17.98 46.58
C ASN A 217 35.37 -18.90 45.81
N ARG A 218 34.40 -18.32 45.07
CA ARG A 218 33.84 -19.01 43.88
C ARG A 218 34.30 -18.33 42.59
N PRO A 219 34.88 -19.05 41.61
CA PRO A 219 35.12 -18.50 40.28
C PRO A 219 33.77 -18.10 39.68
N GLN A 220 33.58 -16.80 39.45
CA GLN A 220 32.41 -16.29 38.76
C GLN A 220 32.46 -16.79 37.31
N PRO A 221 31.39 -17.41 36.77
CA PRO A 221 31.36 -17.77 35.36
C PRO A 221 31.58 -16.49 34.54
N LYS A 222 32.47 -16.55 33.54
CA LYS A 222 32.71 -15.42 32.62
C LYS A 222 31.36 -15.02 32.00
N GLN A 223 30.73 -13.99 32.55
CA GLN A 223 29.56 -13.40 31.93
C GLN A 223 30.00 -12.88 30.57
N LYS A 224 29.43 -13.42 29.48
CA LYS A 224 29.52 -12.74 28.18
C LYS A 224 29.05 -11.32 28.43
N LYS A 225 29.89 -10.32 28.13
CA LYS A 225 29.47 -8.93 28.04
C LYS A 225 28.34 -8.89 27.01
N VAL A 226 27.11 -8.88 27.49
CA VAL A 226 25.96 -8.46 26.70
C VAL A 226 26.01 -6.95 26.80
N GLU A 227 26.34 -6.27 25.70
CA GLU A 227 26.22 -4.82 25.67
C GLU A 227 24.75 -4.46 25.95
N ASP A 228 24.53 -3.54 26.89
CA ASP A 228 23.20 -3.04 27.16
C ASP A 228 22.64 -2.42 25.87
N PRO A 229 21.35 -2.67 25.52
CA PRO A 229 20.76 -2.06 24.34
C PRO A 229 20.84 -0.54 24.40
N ASP A 230 21.10 0.10 23.26
CA ASP A 230 20.94 1.54 23.12
C ASP A 230 19.45 1.90 23.24
N TYR A 231 18.99 2.17 24.47
CA TYR A 231 17.62 2.51 24.78
C TYR A 231 17.15 3.81 24.10
N GLY A 232 18.07 4.72 23.76
CA GLY A 232 17.76 5.91 22.96
C GLY A 232 17.31 5.50 21.56
N LYS A 233 18.13 4.69 20.88
CA LYS A 233 17.81 4.16 19.55
C LYS A 233 16.55 3.30 19.53
N VAL A 234 16.31 2.49 20.57
CA VAL A 234 15.07 1.70 20.69
C VAL A 234 13.84 2.61 20.76
N LYS A 235 13.87 3.66 21.59
CA LYS A 235 12.75 4.61 21.71
C LYS A 235 12.52 5.39 20.41
N GLN A 236 13.59 5.83 19.74
CA GLN A 236 13.50 6.47 18.42
C GLN A 236 12.88 5.53 17.38
N THR A 237 13.26 4.25 17.39
CA THR A 237 12.68 3.25 16.49
C THR A 237 11.17 3.12 16.73
N ILE A 238 10.74 2.98 18.00
CA ILE A 238 9.31 2.91 18.35
C ILE A 238 8.57 4.17 17.87
N PHE A 239 9.13 5.36 18.13
CA PHE A 239 8.52 6.63 17.76
C PHE A 239 8.35 6.76 16.25
N TYR A 240 9.43 6.58 15.48
CA TYR A 240 9.37 6.74 14.02
C TYR A 240 8.60 5.62 13.32
N THR A 241 8.57 4.40 13.88
CA THR A 241 7.67 3.35 13.40
C THR A 241 6.19 3.71 13.67
N ALA A 242 5.85 4.27 14.83
CA ALA A 242 4.50 4.74 15.10
C ALA A 242 4.09 5.89 14.16
N LEU A 243 4.97 6.87 13.97
CA LEU A 243 4.73 7.99 13.05
C LEU A 243 4.58 7.53 11.59
N TYR A 244 5.38 6.55 11.15
CA TYR A 244 5.21 5.89 9.85
C TYR A 244 3.80 5.29 9.69
N HIS A 245 3.28 4.61 10.73
CA HIS A 245 1.93 4.06 10.68
C HIS A 245 0.83 5.13 10.60
N CYS A 246 1.02 6.28 11.26
CA CYS A 246 0.09 7.43 11.15
C CYS A 246 0.01 8.04 9.75
N PHE A 247 0.97 7.75 8.86
CA PHE A 247 0.97 8.25 7.47
C PHE A 247 0.64 7.17 6.44
N SER A 248 0.32 5.95 6.88
CA SER A 248 -0.02 4.85 5.98
C SER A 248 -1.46 4.93 5.46
N ALA A 249 -2.35 5.61 6.19
CA ALA A 249 -3.73 5.92 5.81
C ALA A 249 -4.08 7.32 6.33
N PRO A 250 -5.17 7.96 5.86
CA PRO A 250 -5.99 7.65 4.68
C PRO A 250 -5.21 7.54 3.35
N SER A 251 -5.75 6.83 2.36
CA SER A 251 -5.07 6.57 1.08
C SER A 251 -5.59 7.48 -0.04
N ILE A 252 -4.69 7.98 -0.88
CA ILE A 252 -5.07 8.71 -2.11
C ILE A 252 -5.93 7.80 -2.98
N TYR A 253 -7.07 8.31 -3.44
CA TYR A 253 -8.05 7.57 -4.23
C TYR A 253 -8.52 8.33 -5.49
N SER A 254 -7.74 9.33 -5.89
CA SER A 254 -7.85 10.05 -7.17
C SER A 254 -6.64 9.78 -8.04
N ASP A 255 -6.85 9.68 -9.34
CA ASP A 255 -5.80 9.57 -10.36
C ASP A 255 -4.99 10.88 -10.46
N VAL A 256 -3.87 10.86 -11.19
CA VAL A 256 -3.00 12.03 -11.39
C VAL A 256 -3.70 13.19 -12.10
N ASP A 257 -4.76 12.92 -12.87
CA ASP A 257 -5.60 13.92 -13.51
C ASP A 257 -6.80 14.37 -12.63
N GLY A 258 -6.82 13.94 -11.36
CA GLY A 258 -7.84 14.30 -10.39
C GLY A 258 -9.13 13.47 -10.49
N GLN A 259 -9.28 12.59 -11.48
CA GLN A 259 -10.47 11.74 -11.57
C GLN A 259 -10.52 10.73 -10.43
N TYR A 260 -11.71 10.50 -9.87
CA TYR A 260 -11.95 9.49 -8.84
C TYR A 260 -13.33 8.87 -9.00
N ARG A 261 -13.54 7.72 -8.37
CA ARG A 261 -14.86 7.06 -8.28
C ARG A 261 -15.49 7.43 -6.93
N GLY A 262 -16.63 8.13 -6.96
CA GLY A 262 -17.37 8.52 -5.77
C GLY A 262 -18.12 7.37 -5.13
N LEU A 263 -18.69 7.60 -3.93
CA LEU A 263 -19.53 6.59 -3.25
C LEU A 263 -20.84 6.32 -4.01
N ASP A 264 -21.27 7.28 -4.84
CA ASP A 264 -22.40 7.15 -5.77
C ASP A 264 -22.08 6.29 -7.01
N GLN A 265 -20.88 5.68 -7.05
CA GLN A 265 -20.33 4.89 -8.17
C GLN A 265 -20.10 5.67 -9.46
N LYS A 266 -20.23 7.01 -9.46
CA LYS A 266 -19.94 7.83 -10.64
C LYS A 266 -18.49 8.31 -10.63
N VAL A 267 -18.00 8.66 -11.81
CA VAL A 267 -16.69 9.30 -11.96
C VAL A 267 -16.86 10.79 -11.72
N HIS A 268 -16.04 11.33 -10.84
CA HIS A 268 -15.96 12.75 -10.50
C HIS A 268 -14.53 13.24 -10.68
N THR A 269 -14.30 14.55 -10.61
CA THR A 269 -12.96 15.15 -10.69
C THR A 269 -12.71 16.05 -9.48
N ALA A 270 -11.61 15.81 -8.78
CA ALA A 270 -11.20 16.60 -7.63
C ALA A 270 -10.48 17.87 -8.09
N ASN A 271 -11.16 19.02 -7.97
CA ASN A 271 -10.62 20.31 -8.40
C ASN A 271 -9.95 21.04 -7.22
N GLY A 272 -8.62 21.15 -7.25
CA GLY A 272 -7.87 21.89 -6.23
C GLY A 272 -7.77 21.18 -4.86
N PHE A 273 -7.94 19.86 -4.85
CA PHE A 273 -7.68 18.99 -3.69
C PHE A 273 -7.37 17.56 -4.13
N THR A 274 -6.83 16.75 -3.23
CA THR A 274 -6.65 15.30 -3.45
C THR A 274 -7.78 14.54 -2.78
N TYR A 275 -8.45 13.65 -3.52
CA TYR A 275 -9.51 12.81 -2.96
C TYR A 275 -8.92 11.57 -2.26
N TYR A 276 -9.45 11.21 -1.10
CA TYR A 276 -8.98 10.10 -0.26
C TYR A 276 -10.06 9.05 0.03
N THR A 277 -9.65 7.84 0.41
CA THR A 277 -10.50 6.78 0.96
C THR A 277 -9.87 6.16 2.22
N ALA A 278 -10.52 5.14 2.80
CA ALA A 278 -10.11 4.46 4.04
C ALA A 278 -10.10 5.41 5.25
N LEU A 279 -11.26 6.00 5.51
CA LEU A 279 -11.45 7.00 6.57
C LEU A 279 -12.01 6.32 7.83
N SER A 280 -11.13 5.88 8.74
CA SER A 280 -11.51 5.17 9.98
C SER A 280 -11.94 6.12 11.10
N LEU A 281 -12.98 6.92 10.85
CA LEU A 281 -13.23 8.15 11.60
C LEU A 281 -13.58 7.92 13.06
N TRP A 282 -14.12 6.76 13.45
CA TRP A 282 -14.37 6.43 14.87
C TRP A 282 -13.07 6.31 15.70
N ASP A 283 -11.95 6.01 15.06
CA ASP A 283 -10.63 5.94 15.70
C ASP A 283 -9.87 7.25 15.49
N THR A 284 -9.74 7.68 14.23
CA THR A 284 -8.75 8.69 13.83
C THR A 284 -9.06 10.08 14.38
N TYR A 285 -10.34 10.39 14.63
CA TYR A 285 -10.75 11.68 15.19
C TYR A 285 -10.13 11.96 16.57
N ARG A 286 -9.73 10.91 17.30
CA ARG A 286 -9.25 11.00 18.69
C ARG A 286 -7.82 11.52 18.78
N ALA A 287 -6.95 11.17 17.83
CA ALA A 287 -5.52 11.45 17.92
C ALA A 287 -4.84 11.71 16.57
N GLU A 288 -5.15 10.93 15.54
CA GLU A 288 -4.51 11.08 14.23
C GLU A 288 -4.92 12.39 13.54
N ASN A 289 -6.23 12.68 13.44
CA ASN A 289 -6.69 13.94 12.85
C ASN A 289 -6.22 15.17 13.65
N PRO A 290 -6.27 15.17 15.01
CA PRO A 290 -5.64 16.23 15.81
C PRO A 290 -4.13 16.39 15.56
N LEU A 291 -3.38 15.30 15.39
CA LEU A 291 -1.96 15.33 15.05
C LEU A 291 -1.73 16.02 13.70
N LEU A 292 -2.49 15.64 12.68
CA LEU A 292 -2.39 16.21 11.33
C LEU A 292 -2.74 17.71 11.30
N ASN A 293 -3.62 18.19 12.19
CA ASN A 293 -3.87 19.64 12.32
C ASN A 293 -2.63 20.43 12.76
N ILE A 294 -1.65 19.77 13.38
CA ILE A 294 -0.37 20.37 13.79
C ILE A 294 0.66 20.23 12.67
N ILE A 295 0.83 19.02 12.13
CA ILE A 295 1.98 18.68 11.28
C ILE A 295 1.67 18.60 9.77
N ASP A 296 0.39 18.57 9.37
CA ASP A 296 -0.01 18.46 7.96
C ASP A 296 -1.39 19.08 7.67
N LYS A 297 -1.48 20.40 7.81
CA LYS A 297 -2.72 21.15 7.59
C LYS A 297 -3.28 21.02 6.18
N LYS A 298 -2.40 20.86 5.17
CA LYS A 298 -2.82 20.66 3.78
C LYS A 298 -3.57 19.33 3.64
N ARG A 299 -3.02 18.24 4.20
CA ARG A 299 -3.66 16.92 4.13
C ARG A 299 -4.98 16.90 4.92
N THR A 300 -5.04 17.53 6.10
CA THR A 300 -6.33 17.74 6.80
C THR A 300 -7.34 18.43 5.88
N LEU A 301 -6.94 19.50 5.19
CA LEU A 301 -7.85 20.24 4.33
C LEU A 301 -8.37 19.37 3.18
N ASP A 302 -7.51 18.56 2.56
CA ASP A 302 -7.91 17.62 1.51
C ASP A 302 -8.88 16.55 2.04
N PHE A 303 -8.73 16.09 3.29
CA PHE A 303 -9.70 15.19 3.93
C PHE A 303 -11.07 15.84 4.11
N ILE A 304 -11.12 17.09 4.60
CA ILE A 304 -12.39 17.80 4.77
C ILE A 304 -13.09 17.99 3.42
N LYS A 305 -12.35 18.39 2.37
CA LYS A 305 -12.91 18.49 1.02
C LYS A 305 -13.40 17.14 0.49
N THR A 306 -12.72 16.05 0.83
CA THR A 306 -13.19 14.68 0.54
C THR A 306 -14.51 14.40 1.27
N PHE A 307 -14.68 14.80 2.53
CA PHE A 307 -15.92 14.61 3.29
C PHE A 307 -17.10 15.37 2.66
N LEU A 308 -16.85 16.62 2.24
CA LEU A 308 -17.86 17.45 1.57
C LEU A 308 -18.25 16.88 0.21
N ALA A 309 -17.27 16.39 -0.58
CA ALA A 309 -17.56 15.70 -1.84
C ALA A 309 -18.40 14.42 -1.61
N ILE A 310 -18.11 13.65 -0.56
CA ILE A 310 -18.91 12.49 -0.17
C ILE A 310 -20.35 12.92 0.18
N TYR A 311 -20.51 13.98 0.96
CA TYR A 311 -21.82 14.54 1.31
C TYR A 311 -22.60 15.02 0.08
N GLU A 312 -21.97 15.75 -0.83
CA GLU A 312 -22.58 16.23 -2.08
C GLU A 312 -23.12 15.06 -2.93
N GLN A 313 -22.39 13.95 -2.96
CA GLN A 313 -22.69 12.79 -3.82
C GLN A 313 -23.66 11.80 -3.15
N GLY A 314 -23.56 11.63 -1.83
CA GLY A 314 -24.25 10.58 -1.07
C GLY A 314 -25.29 11.09 -0.08
N GLY A 315 -25.37 12.40 0.15
CA GLY A 315 -26.31 13.05 1.07
C GLY A 315 -25.93 12.98 2.55
N LEU A 316 -24.84 12.30 2.92
CA LEU A 316 -24.37 12.13 4.29
C LEU A 316 -22.86 12.31 4.37
N LEU A 317 -22.38 12.88 5.48
CA LEU A 317 -20.96 12.90 5.78
C LEU A 317 -20.46 11.47 6.05
N PRO A 318 -19.16 11.18 5.79
CA PRO A 318 -18.63 9.85 5.96
C PRO A 318 -18.65 9.41 7.43
N ILE A 319 -18.94 8.12 7.63
CA ILE A 319 -18.83 7.42 8.93
C ILE A 319 -17.59 6.53 8.90
N TRP A 320 -17.55 5.56 7.98
CA TRP A 320 -16.40 4.69 7.75
C TRP A 320 -16.39 4.22 6.28
N PRO A 321 -16.09 5.12 5.32
CA PRO A 321 -16.02 4.74 3.92
C PRO A 321 -14.73 3.97 3.60
N LEU A 322 -14.88 2.95 2.77
CA LEU A 322 -13.79 2.14 2.23
C LEU A 322 -13.97 1.94 0.73
N ALA A 323 -12.91 2.16 -0.03
CA ALA A 323 -12.96 2.17 -1.49
C ALA A 323 -14.07 3.13 -1.98
N THR A 324 -15.09 2.61 -2.66
CA THR A 324 -16.23 3.38 -3.19
C THR A 324 -17.51 3.10 -2.40
N THR A 325 -17.44 2.60 -1.17
CA THR A 325 -18.62 2.21 -0.37
C THR A 325 -18.58 2.81 1.03
N GLU A 326 -19.71 3.31 1.53
CA GLU A 326 -19.90 3.55 2.97
C GLU A 326 -20.19 2.23 3.68
N THR A 327 -19.41 1.91 4.73
CA THR A 327 -19.55 0.65 5.46
C THR A 327 -20.38 0.79 6.73
N TYR A 328 -20.66 2.02 7.17
CA TYR A 328 -21.37 2.34 8.41
C TYR A 328 -20.74 1.70 9.66
N CYS A 329 -19.44 1.38 9.60
CA CYS A 329 -18.77 0.72 10.70
C CYS A 329 -18.63 1.65 11.91
N MET A 330 -18.79 1.06 13.10
CA MET A 330 -18.79 1.72 14.41
C MET A 330 -20.02 2.61 14.62
N VAL A 331 -19.89 3.67 15.42
CA VAL A 331 -21.02 4.54 15.83
C VAL A 331 -20.65 6.00 15.68
N GLY A 332 -21.67 6.87 15.63
CA GLY A 332 -21.51 8.31 15.62
C GLY A 332 -21.02 8.90 14.30
N ASN A 333 -21.10 10.22 14.19
CA ASN A 333 -20.74 10.98 12.98
C ASN A 333 -19.41 11.71 13.20
N HIS A 334 -18.31 10.96 13.21
CA HIS A 334 -17.00 11.47 13.63
C HIS A 334 -16.27 12.31 12.57
N SER A 335 -16.83 12.45 11.37
CA SER A 335 -16.44 13.51 10.42
C SER A 335 -16.71 14.92 10.98
N ILE A 336 -17.77 15.09 11.79
CA ILE A 336 -18.14 16.36 12.44
C ILE A 336 -17.01 16.91 13.34
N PRO A 337 -16.51 16.20 14.37
CA PRO A 337 -15.42 16.72 15.20
C PRO A 337 -14.14 16.98 14.42
N VAL A 338 -13.85 16.24 13.34
CA VAL A 338 -12.69 16.51 12.48
C VAL A 338 -12.82 17.86 11.78
N ILE A 339 -13.99 18.16 11.21
CA ILE A 339 -14.28 19.45 10.55
C ILE A 339 -14.20 20.60 11.57
N VAL A 340 -14.86 20.43 12.73
CA VAL A 340 -14.92 21.47 13.77
C VAL A 340 -13.53 21.77 14.34
N ASP A 341 -12.73 20.74 14.64
CA ASP A 341 -11.38 20.91 15.18
C ASP A 341 -10.47 21.65 14.21
N ALA A 342 -10.51 21.29 12.92
CA ALA A 342 -9.75 21.96 11.88
C ALA A 342 -10.17 23.43 11.72
N TYR A 343 -11.48 23.71 11.69
CA TYR A 343 -12.02 25.06 11.57
C TYR A 343 -11.61 25.94 12.76
N ALA A 344 -11.73 25.41 13.99
CA ALA A 344 -11.33 26.09 15.21
C ALA A 344 -9.83 26.44 15.22
N LYS A 345 -8.99 25.55 14.66
CA LYS A 345 -7.54 25.73 14.51
C LYS A 345 -7.11 26.53 13.27
N GLY A 346 -8.05 27.15 12.56
CA GLY A 346 -7.76 28.07 11.45
C GLY A 346 -7.56 27.41 10.09
N ILE A 347 -7.81 26.11 9.95
CA ILE A 347 -7.81 25.41 8.65
C ILE A 347 -9.19 25.60 8.03
N ARG A 348 -9.41 26.70 7.30
CA ARG A 348 -10.76 27.16 6.89
C ARG A 348 -10.96 27.28 5.38
N ASN A 349 -10.03 26.78 4.54
CA ASN A 349 -10.10 26.93 3.08
C ASN A 349 -11.06 25.90 2.42
N PHE A 350 -12.29 25.83 2.94
CA PHE A 350 -13.43 25.05 2.46
C PHE A 350 -14.71 25.85 2.73
N ASN A 351 -15.82 25.48 2.09
CA ASN A 351 -17.10 26.17 2.27
C ASN A 351 -17.67 25.85 3.68
N ALA A 352 -17.56 26.81 4.60
CA ALA A 352 -17.98 26.62 5.99
C ALA A 352 -19.51 26.50 6.15
N GLU A 353 -20.29 27.18 5.31
CA GLU A 353 -21.76 27.09 5.37
C GLU A 353 -22.26 25.74 4.86
N GLU A 354 -21.66 25.24 3.78
CA GLU A 354 -21.93 23.90 3.26
C GLU A 354 -21.52 22.84 4.28
N ALA A 355 -20.33 22.96 4.89
CA ALA A 355 -19.90 22.06 5.95
C ALA A 355 -20.87 22.08 7.14
N PHE A 356 -21.34 23.26 7.57
CA PHE A 356 -22.34 23.36 8.64
C PHE A 356 -23.68 22.74 8.25
N THR A 357 -24.10 22.89 6.99
CA THR A 357 -25.30 22.25 6.46
C THR A 357 -25.15 20.73 6.46
N ALA A 358 -24.01 20.21 5.99
CA ALA A 358 -23.68 18.78 6.01
C ALA A 358 -23.68 18.21 7.42
N MET A 359 -23.11 18.92 8.40
CA MET A 359 -23.08 18.48 9.80
C MET A 359 -24.47 18.41 10.44
N LYS A 360 -25.43 19.25 10.02
CA LYS A 360 -26.83 19.19 10.50
C LYS A 360 -27.64 18.05 9.89
N ALA A 361 -27.23 17.57 8.72
CA ALA A 361 -27.92 16.51 8.00
C ALA A 361 -27.46 15.09 8.40
N ALA A 362 -26.30 14.98 9.06
CA ALA A 362 -25.61 13.73 9.38
C ALA A 362 -26.13 13.03 10.63
#